data_AF-B2LSJ1-F1
#
_entry.id   AF-B2LSJ1-F1
#
_cell.length_a   1.000
_cell.length_b   1.000
_cell.length_c   1.000
_cell.angle_alpha   90.00
_cell.angle_beta   90.00
_cell.angle_gamma   90.00
#
_symmetry.space_group_name_H-M   'P 1'
#
loop_
_entity.id
_entity.type
_entity.pdbx_description
1 polymer ?
#
loop_
_entity_poly.entity_id
_entity_poly.type
_entity_poly.pdbx_seq_one_letter_code
_entity_poly.pdbx_strand_id
1 'polypeptide(L)'
;IGVQQVPPNIVLNGLALVLTLYVMQPVGARMADAVGGANGLAGVTSSTGNMMETANLAKEPLREFLLKHSQPNERAFFLRTAQRVDPARSVEMSDRDFVITVPAFVVNELSVAFQIGFLIFLPFLVIDLVISNILLAMGMMMLSPTTISLPLKLLLFES
;
A
#
# COMPACT_ATOMS: atom_id res chain seq x y z
N ILE A 1 -4.33 -2.91 20.62
CA ILE A 1 -5.60 -3.25 21.31
C ILE A 1 -5.25 -4.13 22.51
N GLY A 2 -5.87 -3.94 23.68
CA GLY A 2 -5.56 -4.68 24.91
C GLY A 2 -5.88 -6.19 24.90
N VAL A 3 -6.00 -6.80 23.73
CA VAL A 3 -6.00 -8.25 23.51
C VAL A 3 -4.90 -8.56 22.50
N GLN A 4 -3.95 -9.40 22.91
CA GLN A 4 -2.86 -9.83 22.04
C GLN A 4 -3.43 -10.58 20.84
N GLN A 5 -3.14 -10.07 19.64
CA GLN A 5 -3.19 -10.80 18.36
C GLN A 5 -4.58 -11.20 17.81
N VAL A 6 -5.58 -10.35 17.95
CA VAL A 6 -6.80 -10.46 17.13
C VAL A 6 -6.86 -9.27 16.16
N PRO A 7 -6.97 -9.51 14.84
CA PRO A 7 -6.90 -10.79 14.12
C PRO A 7 -5.47 -11.37 14.02
N PRO A 8 -5.30 -12.70 13.84
CA PRO A 8 -3.99 -13.30 13.61
C PRO A 8 -3.29 -12.76 12.35
N ASN A 9 -1.96 -12.62 12.38
CA ASN A 9 -1.17 -12.10 11.24
C ASN A 9 -1.45 -12.83 9.92
N ILE A 10 -1.70 -14.16 9.97
CA ILE A 10 -2.02 -14.95 8.77
C ILE A 10 -3.35 -14.55 8.13
N VAL A 11 -4.35 -14.21 8.94
CA VAL A 11 -5.66 -13.75 8.46
C VAL A 11 -5.50 -12.36 7.84
N LEU A 12 -4.74 -11.47 8.49
CA LEU A 12 -4.45 -10.14 7.98
C LEU A 12 -3.72 -10.20 6.63
N ASN A 13 -2.68 -11.03 6.51
CA ASN A 13 -1.94 -11.22 5.26
C ASN A 13 -2.83 -11.83 4.17
N GLY A 14 -3.69 -12.79 4.53
CA GLY A 14 -4.65 -13.38 3.60
C GLY A 14 -5.64 -12.34 3.06
N LEU A 15 -6.22 -11.51 3.94
CA LEU A 15 -7.12 -10.43 3.54
C LEU A 15 -6.40 -9.40 2.66
N ALA A 16 -5.18 -8.99 3.04
CA ALA A 16 -4.38 -8.06 2.26
C ALA A 16 -4.11 -8.58 0.84
N LEU A 17 -3.81 -9.88 0.69
CA LEU A 17 -3.58 -10.51 -0.60
C LEU A 17 -4.85 -10.54 -1.45
N VAL A 18 -5.99 -10.93 -0.86
CA VAL A 18 -7.29 -10.94 -1.56
C VAL A 18 -7.68 -9.52 -2.02
N LEU A 19 -7.51 -8.52 -1.16
CA LEU A 19 -7.77 -7.11 -1.51
C LEU A 19 -6.82 -6.62 -2.59
N THR A 20 -5.53 -7.00 -2.54
CA THR A 20 -4.56 -6.67 -3.58
C THR A 20 -5.00 -7.25 -4.92
N LEU A 21 -5.38 -8.52 -4.98
CA LEU A 21 -5.88 -9.15 -6.21
C LEU A 21 -7.14 -8.47 -6.72
N TYR A 22 -8.06 -8.11 -5.83
CA TYR A 22 -9.30 -7.42 -6.18
C TYR A 22 -9.03 -6.03 -6.79
N VAL A 23 -8.19 -5.22 -6.15
CA VAL A 23 -7.82 -3.88 -6.62
C VAL A 23 -6.98 -3.93 -7.90
N MET A 24 -6.12 -4.95 -8.04
CA MET A 24 -5.24 -5.11 -9.21
C MET A 24 -5.91 -5.80 -10.40
N GLN A 25 -7.14 -6.32 -10.26
CA GLN A 25 -7.88 -6.95 -11.35
C GLN A 25 -7.87 -6.14 -12.67
N PRO A 26 -8.20 -4.83 -12.70
CA PRO A 26 -8.20 -4.05 -13.94
C PRO A 26 -6.80 -3.89 -14.54
N VAL A 27 -5.75 -3.85 -13.71
CA VAL A 27 -4.36 -3.77 -14.18
C VAL A 27 -3.99 -5.10 -14.84
N GLY A 28 -4.26 -6.22 -14.15
CA GLY A 28 -4.02 -7.56 -14.68
C GLY A 28 -4.78 -7.84 -15.99
N ALA A 29 -6.03 -7.38 -16.11
CA ALA A 29 -6.81 -7.48 -17.34
C ALA A 29 -6.14 -6.72 -18.50
N ARG A 30 -5.73 -5.47 -18.28
CA ARG A 30 -5.01 -4.68 -19.31
C ARG A 30 -3.67 -5.30 -19.68
N MET A 31 -2.95 -5.88 -18.72
CA MET A 31 -1.71 -6.61 -19.00
C MET A 31 -2.00 -7.84 -19.87
N ALA A 32 -3.06 -8.59 -19.57
CA ALA A 32 -3.47 -9.75 -20.37
C ALA A 32 -3.90 -9.35 -21.79
N ASP A 33 -4.65 -8.26 -21.94
CA ASP A 33 -5.06 -7.74 -23.25
C ASP A 33 -3.86 -7.26 -24.09
N ALA A 34 -2.89 -6.58 -23.46
CA ALA A 34 -1.66 -6.13 -24.11
C ALA A 34 -0.80 -7.31 -24.63
N VAL A 35 -0.84 -8.44 -23.93
CA VAL A 35 -0.18 -9.70 -24.36
C VAL A 35 -1.02 -10.43 -25.41
N GLY A 36 -2.35 -10.46 -25.24
CA GLY A 36 -3.30 -11.14 -26.11
C GLY A 36 -3.34 -10.55 -27.52
N GLY A 37 -3.29 -9.23 -27.64
CA GLY A 37 -3.26 -8.51 -28.92
C GLY A 37 -1.97 -8.68 -29.73
N ALA A 38 -0.88 -9.11 -29.09
CA ALA A 38 0.46 -9.20 -29.68
C ALA A 38 0.87 -10.61 -30.17
N ASN A 39 -0.09 -11.55 -30.31
CA ASN A 39 0.02 -12.97 -30.76
C ASN A 39 -0.48 -14.02 -29.73
N GLY A 40 -1.21 -13.60 -28.67
CA GLY A 40 -1.71 -14.51 -27.64
C GLY A 40 -0.59 -15.19 -26.82
N LEU A 41 -0.97 -16.02 -25.84
CA LEU A 41 -0.01 -16.82 -25.06
C LEU A 41 0.88 -17.74 -25.94
N ALA A 42 0.45 -18.04 -27.18
CA ALA A 42 1.21 -18.82 -28.16
C ALA A 42 2.39 -18.05 -28.79
N GLY A 43 2.31 -16.71 -28.85
CA GLY A 43 3.38 -15.85 -29.36
C GLY A 43 4.60 -15.79 -28.43
N VAL A 44 4.38 -15.84 -27.11
CA VAL A 44 5.45 -15.80 -26.09
C VAL A 44 6.40 -16.98 -26.22
N THR A 45 5.91 -18.15 -26.64
CA THR A 45 6.70 -19.39 -26.76
C THR A 45 7.47 -19.50 -28.08
N SER A 46 7.31 -18.56 -29.01
CA SER A 46 7.74 -18.72 -30.40
C SER A 46 9.12 -18.12 -30.73
N SER A 47 9.61 -17.12 -29.98
CA SER A 47 10.99 -16.60 -30.11
C SER A 47 11.39 -15.67 -28.95
N THR A 48 12.69 -15.55 -28.67
CA THR A 48 13.24 -14.60 -27.66
C THR A 48 12.90 -13.14 -27.99
N GLY A 49 12.81 -12.77 -29.26
CA GLY A 49 12.40 -11.43 -29.70
C GLY A 49 10.95 -11.11 -29.34
N ASN A 50 10.04 -12.03 -29.65
CA ASN A 50 8.62 -11.91 -29.27
C ASN A 50 8.43 -11.82 -27.76
N MET A 51 9.29 -12.50 -26.98
CA MET A 51 9.24 -12.46 -25.52
C MET A 51 9.59 -11.07 -24.96
N MET A 52 10.62 -10.40 -25.49
CA MET A 52 11.00 -9.05 -25.04
C MET A 52 9.97 -7.99 -25.44
N GLU A 53 9.43 -8.08 -26.66
CA GLU A 53 8.37 -7.17 -27.12
C GLU A 53 7.09 -7.32 -26.28
N THR A 54 6.68 -8.57 -26.03
CA THR A 54 5.53 -8.88 -25.18
C THR A 54 5.74 -8.38 -23.74
N ALA A 55 6.94 -8.57 -23.18
CA ALA A 55 7.24 -8.05 -21.84
C ALA A 55 7.23 -6.52 -21.78
N ASN A 56 7.66 -5.85 -22.86
CA ASN A 56 7.60 -4.39 -22.96
C ASN A 56 6.18 -3.85 -23.04
N LEU A 57 5.26 -4.56 -23.71
CA LEU A 57 3.84 -4.18 -23.74
C LEU A 57 3.13 -4.50 -22.42
N ALA A 58 3.40 -5.69 -21.86
CA ALA A 58 2.76 -6.16 -20.63
C ALA A 58 3.11 -5.29 -19.41
N LYS A 59 4.28 -4.63 -19.38
CA LYS A 59 4.68 -3.79 -18.24
C LYS A 59 4.04 -2.39 -18.25
N GLU A 60 3.53 -1.89 -19.39
CA GLU A 60 2.97 -0.53 -19.46
C GLU A 60 1.76 -0.32 -18.54
N PRO A 61 0.75 -1.21 -18.49
CA PRO A 61 -0.39 -1.01 -17.59
C PRO A 61 0.02 -0.98 -16.11
N LEU A 62 1.01 -1.80 -15.73
CA LEU A 62 1.58 -1.77 -14.39
C LEU A 62 2.29 -0.44 -14.12
N ARG A 63 3.06 0.06 -15.09
CA ARG A 63 3.73 1.36 -14.98
C ARG A 63 2.70 2.48 -14.82
N GLU A 64 1.64 2.49 -15.62
CA GLU A 64 0.57 3.49 -15.52
C GLU A 64 -0.10 3.47 -14.14
N PHE A 65 -0.36 2.28 -13.60
CA PHE A 65 -0.86 2.13 -12.24
C PHE A 65 0.10 2.76 -11.22
N LEU A 66 1.39 2.42 -11.26
CA LEU A 66 2.38 2.98 -10.34
C LEU A 66 2.51 4.50 -10.48
N LEU A 67 2.46 5.03 -11.70
CA LEU A 67 2.52 6.47 -11.96
C LEU A 67 1.29 7.21 -11.44
N LYS A 68 0.11 6.59 -11.49
CA LYS A 68 -1.13 7.14 -10.95
C LYS A 68 -1.11 7.19 -9.42
N HIS A 69 -0.45 6.22 -8.79
CA HIS A 69 -0.38 6.06 -7.33
C HIS A 69 0.95 6.52 -6.72
N SER A 70 1.76 7.30 -7.44
CA SER A 70 2.98 7.93 -6.93
C SER A 70 2.92 9.43 -7.14
N GLN A 71 3.37 10.22 -6.16
CA GLN A 71 3.34 11.67 -6.31
C GLN A 71 4.48 12.14 -7.21
N PRO A 72 4.26 13.16 -8.07
CA PRO A 72 5.31 13.73 -8.90
C PRO A 72 6.54 14.19 -8.08
N ASN A 73 6.32 14.69 -6.87
CA ASN A 73 7.39 15.15 -5.97
C ASN A 73 8.28 14.00 -5.48
N GLU A 74 7.69 12.85 -5.16
CA GLU A 74 8.43 11.66 -4.73
C GLU A 74 9.21 11.06 -5.89
N ARG A 75 8.59 10.96 -7.08
CA ARG A 75 9.30 10.52 -8.29
C ARG A 75 10.47 11.44 -8.62
N ALA A 76 10.28 12.76 -8.54
CA ALA A 76 11.35 13.73 -8.75
C ALA A 76 12.47 13.63 -7.70
N PHE A 77 12.13 13.29 -6.46
CA PHE A 77 13.12 13.01 -5.42
C PHE A 77 13.96 11.77 -5.75
N PHE A 78 13.30 10.66 -6.11
CA PHE A 78 14.00 9.42 -6.47
C PHE A 78 14.79 9.52 -7.77
N LEU A 79 14.28 10.24 -8.77
CA LEU A 79 15.03 10.55 -10.00
C LEU A 79 16.32 11.31 -9.69
N ARG A 80 16.23 12.41 -8.92
CA ARG A 80 17.41 13.19 -8.51
C ARG A 80 18.40 12.35 -7.70
N THR A 81 17.90 11.47 -6.85
CA THR A 81 18.73 10.57 -6.05
C THR A 81 19.46 9.56 -6.93
N ALA A 82 18.75 8.92 -7.87
CA ALA A 82 19.31 7.95 -8.79
C ALA A 82 20.37 8.57 -9.71
N GLN A 83 20.10 9.76 -10.24
CA GLN A 83 21.06 10.53 -11.06
C GLN A 83 22.34 10.91 -10.32
N ARG A 84 22.28 11.09 -8.98
CA ARG A 84 23.47 11.34 -8.16
C ARG A 84 24.28 10.07 -7.89
N VAL A 85 23.61 8.92 -7.77
CA VAL A 85 24.25 7.63 -7.52
C VAL A 85 24.95 7.10 -8.77
N ASP A 86 24.34 7.28 -9.95
CA ASP A 86 24.94 6.92 -11.24
C ASP A 86 24.86 8.09 -12.23
N PRO A 87 25.83 9.03 -12.16
CA PRO A 87 25.88 10.18 -13.06
C PRO A 87 26.04 9.78 -14.52
N ALA A 88 26.63 8.62 -14.83
CA ALA A 88 26.89 8.17 -16.19
C ALA A 88 25.60 7.75 -16.92
N ARG A 89 24.62 7.19 -16.20
CA ARG A 89 23.30 6.84 -16.75
C ARG A 89 22.24 7.94 -16.60
N SER A 90 22.58 9.05 -15.94
CA SER A 90 21.63 10.11 -15.58
C SER A 90 20.81 10.69 -16.73
N VAL A 91 21.37 10.70 -17.95
CA VAL A 91 20.74 11.25 -19.18
C VAL A 91 19.65 10.33 -19.73
N GLU A 92 19.73 9.02 -19.47
CA GLU A 92 18.75 8.03 -19.94
C GLU A 92 17.62 7.80 -18.94
N MET A 93 17.76 8.29 -17.70
CA MET A 93 16.78 8.06 -16.65
C MET A 93 15.58 9.00 -16.75
N SER A 94 14.38 8.42 -16.67
CA SER A 94 13.11 9.12 -16.66
C SER A 94 12.36 8.87 -15.36
N ASP A 95 11.49 9.80 -14.95
CA ASP A 95 10.59 9.61 -13.81
C ASP A 95 9.58 8.45 -14.01
N ARG A 96 9.53 7.89 -15.23
CA ARG A 96 8.74 6.71 -15.62
C ARG A 96 9.44 5.38 -15.42
N ASP A 97 10.74 5.39 -15.13
CA ASP A 97 11.49 4.15 -14.96
C ASP A 97 11.07 3.45 -13.68
N PHE A 98 10.99 2.11 -13.72
CA PHE A 98 10.57 1.32 -12.55
C PHE A 98 11.50 1.52 -11.35
N VAL A 99 12.80 1.73 -11.59
CA VAL A 99 13.79 2.02 -10.53
C VAL A 99 13.47 3.30 -9.74
N ILE A 100 12.69 4.21 -10.34
CA ILE A 100 12.23 5.46 -9.71
C ILE A 100 10.78 5.34 -9.25
N THR A 101 9.91 4.81 -10.10
CA THR A 101 8.46 4.80 -9.86
C THR A 101 8.08 3.82 -8.74
N VAL A 102 8.74 2.66 -8.65
CA VAL A 102 8.46 1.65 -7.60
C VAL A 102 8.73 2.20 -6.19
N PRO A 103 9.93 2.72 -5.86
CA PRO A 103 10.16 3.26 -4.53
C PRO A 103 9.32 4.51 -4.25
N ALA A 104 9.03 5.34 -5.26
CA ALA A 104 8.13 6.49 -5.11
C ALA A 104 6.70 6.05 -4.72
N PHE A 105 6.15 5.06 -5.41
CA PHE A 105 4.85 4.45 -5.09
C PHE A 105 4.81 3.89 -3.66
N VAL A 106 5.84 3.14 -3.26
CA VAL A 106 5.89 2.54 -1.92
C VAL A 106 5.87 3.61 -0.83
N VAL A 107 6.64 4.70 -0.99
CA VAL A 107 6.66 5.81 -0.02
C VAL A 107 5.31 6.52 0.04
N ASN A 108 4.67 6.75 -1.11
CA ASN A 108 3.34 7.34 -1.16
C ASN A 108 2.32 6.50 -0.40
N GLU A 109 2.22 5.22 -0.75
CA GLU A 109 1.22 4.31 -0.17
C GLU A 109 1.47 4.07 1.32
N LEU A 110 2.74 4.04 1.77
CA LEU A 110 3.05 4.01 3.21
C LEU A 110 2.55 5.27 3.93
N SER A 111 2.72 6.44 3.30
CA SER A 111 2.25 7.70 3.87
C SER A 111 0.72 7.74 3.95
N VAL A 112 0.03 7.28 2.89
CA VAL A 112 -1.43 7.14 2.87
C VAL A 112 -1.91 6.14 3.90
N ALA A 113 -1.27 4.96 4.00
CA ALA A 113 -1.60 3.94 4.99
C ALA A 113 -1.44 4.45 6.42
N PHE A 114 -0.39 5.23 6.70
CA PHE A 114 -0.19 5.84 8.01
C PHE A 114 -1.27 6.88 8.33
N GLN A 115 -1.67 7.72 7.36
CA GLN A 115 -2.75 8.68 7.53
C GLN A 115 -4.08 7.99 7.84
N ILE A 116 -4.43 6.96 7.06
CA ILE A 116 -5.64 6.15 7.30
C ILE A 116 -5.57 5.50 8.68
N GLY A 117 -4.45 4.87 9.03
CA GLY A 117 -4.24 4.25 10.33
C GLY A 117 -4.38 5.25 11.48
N PHE A 118 -3.85 6.46 11.33
CA PHE A 118 -3.97 7.53 12.31
C PHE A 118 -5.41 8.00 12.49
N LEU A 119 -6.16 8.20 11.39
CA LEU A 119 -7.56 8.60 11.43
C LEU A 119 -8.44 7.55 12.10
N ILE A 120 -8.20 6.27 11.81
CA ILE A 120 -8.89 5.14 12.46
C ILE A 120 -8.51 5.09 13.95
N PHE A 121 -7.26 5.40 14.31
CA PHE A 121 -6.79 5.36 15.69
C PHE A 121 -7.35 6.49 16.58
N LEU A 122 -7.60 7.68 15.99
CA LEU A 122 -8.06 8.88 16.69
C LEU A 122 -9.28 8.67 17.61
N PRO A 123 -10.42 8.09 17.17
CA PRO A 123 -11.57 7.88 18.05
C PRO A 123 -11.23 7.00 19.26
N PHE A 124 -10.41 5.97 19.09
CA PHE A 124 -10.00 5.09 20.20
C PHE A 124 -9.16 5.84 21.25
N LEU A 125 -8.28 6.73 20.79
CA LEU A 125 -7.48 7.60 21.66
C LEU A 125 -8.39 8.52 22.48
N VAL A 126 -9.40 9.13 21.85
CA VAL A 126 -10.37 10.00 22.54
C VAL A 126 -11.11 9.23 23.63
N ILE A 127 -11.58 8.00 23.33
CA ILE A 127 -12.24 7.14 24.32
C ILE A 127 -11.30 6.84 25.50
N ASP A 128 -10.04 6.49 25.22
CA ASP A 128 -9.06 6.21 26.27
C ASP A 128 -8.82 7.41 27.18
N LEU A 129 -8.71 8.61 26.59
CA LEU A 129 -8.51 9.86 27.34
C LEU A 129 -9.73 10.19 28.20
N VAL A 130 -10.94 10.06 27.64
CA VAL A 130 -12.19 10.34 28.36
C VAL A 130 -12.40 9.38 29.52
N ILE A 131 -12.23 8.07 29.31
CA ILE A 131 -12.40 7.06 30.36
C ILE A 131 -11.38 7.25 31.47
N SER A 132 -10.12 7.52 31.11
CA SER A 132 -9.07 7.77 32.10
C SER A 132 -9.40 8.99 32.97
N ASN A 133 -9.89 10.09 32.38
CA ASN A 133 -10.29 11.27 33.12
C ASN A 133 -11.49 11.01 34.04
N ILE A 134 -12.48 10.22 33.61
CA ILE A 134 -13.64 9.85 34.43
C ILE A 134 -13.19 9.00 35.63
N LEU A 135 -12.33 8.00 35.42
CA LEU A 135 -11.84 7.14 36.50
C LEU A 135 -11.00 7.89 37.53
N LEU A 136 -10.15 8.81 37.06
CA LEU A 136 -9.39 9.72 37.92
C LEU A 136 -10.32 10.61 38.75
N ALA A 137 -11.37 11.18 38.15
CA ALA A 137 -12.35 12.01 38.84
C ALA A 137 -13.16 11.22 39.90
N MET A 138 -13.36 9.92 39.70
CA MET A 138 -14.03 9.03 40.66
C MET A 138 -13.10 8.53 41.78
N GLY A 139 -11.81 8.89 41.77
CA GLY A 139 -10.83 8.42 42.75
C GLY A 139 -10.45 6.94 42.63
N MET A 140 -10.86 6.27 41.54
CA MET A 140 -10.66 4.84 41.34
C MET A 140 -9.33 4.55 40.64
N MET A 141 -8.21 4.88 41.29
CA MET A 141 -6.86 4.68 40.73
C MET A 141 -6.46 3.20 40.56
N MET A 142 -7.16 2.26 41.20
CA MET A 142 -6.83 0.83 41.14
C MET A 142 -7.54 0.07 40.00
N LEU A 143 -8.52 0.67 39.32
CA LEU A 143 -9.15 0.07 38.15
C LEU A 143 -8.42 0.55 36.89
N SER A 144 -7.83 -0.39 36.16
CA SER A 144 -7.11 -0.08 34.93
C SER A 144 -8.06 0.47 33.85
N PRO A 145 -7.88 1.72 33.37
CA PRO A 145 -8.74 2.33 32.36
C PRO A 145 -8.86 1.50 31.08
N THR A 146 -7.81 0.76 30.74
CA THR A 146 -7.76 -0.15 29.59
C THR A 146 -8.81 -1.26 29.65
N THR A 147 -9.14 -1.79 30.82
CA THR A 147 -10.12 -2.90 30.96
C THR A 147 -11.55 -2.42 30.71
N ILE A 148 -11.86 -1.18 31.08
CA ILE A 148 -13.18 -0.58 30.90
C ILE A 148 -13.34 -0.03 29.46
N SER A 149 -12.26 0.48 28.88
CA SER A 149 -12.28 0.97 27.49
C SER A 149 -12.51 -0.11 26.44
N LEU A 150 -12.05 -1.34 26.68
CA LEU A 150 -12.06 -2.42 25.69
C LEU A 150 -13.47 -2.77 25.13
N PRO A 151 -14.51 -3.00 25.96
CA PRO A 151 -15.86 -3.26 25.45
C PRO A 151 -16.49 -2.07 24.70
N LEU A 152 -16.19 -0.82 25.12
CA LEU A 152 -16.64 0.39 24.42
C LEU A 152 -16.01 0.53 23.04
N LYS A 153 -14.71 0.19 22.91
CA LYS A 153 -14.02 0.20 21.61
C LYS A 153 -14.58 -0.84 20.64
N LEU A 154 -14.98 -2.02 21.15
CA LEU A 154 -15.59 -3.06 20.32
C LEU A 154 -16.98 -2.63 19.83
N LEU A 155 -17.81 -2.04 20.69
CA LEU A 155 -19.12 -1.52 20.27
C LEU A 155 -19.02 -0.48 19.16
N LEU A 156 -18.05 0.45 19.24
CA LEU A 156 -17.83 1.47 18.20
C LEU A 156 -17.26 0.90 16.89
N PHE A 157 -16.63 -0.27 16.92
CA PHE A 157 -16.15 -0.93 15.70
C PHE A 157 -17.25 -1.75 15.00
N GLU A 158 -18.24 -2.23 15.78
CA GLU A 158 -19.37 -3.03 15.32
C GLU A 158 -20.64 -2.20 15.01
N SER A 159 -20.63 -0.88 15.27
CA SER A 159 -21.75 0.04 15.00
C SER A 159 -21.45 1.01 13.86
#